data_AF-A0A0G3G8V0-F1
#
_entry.id   AF-A0A0G3G8V0-F1
#
_cell.length_a   1.000
_cell.length_b   1.000
_cell.length_c   1.000
_cell.angle_alpha   90.00
_cell.angle_beta   90.00
_cell.angle_gamma   90.00
#
_symmetry.space_group_name_H-M   'P 1'
#
loop_
_entity.id
_entity.type
_entity.pdbx_description
1 polymer ?
#
loop_
_entity_poly.entity_id
_entity_poly.type
_entity_poly.pdbx_seq_one_letter_code
_entity_poly.pdbx_strand_id
1 'polypeptide(L)'
;MPHLWTKGYLGRTVGIKIRYDDFRTATRDLTLEAWTADPEQILAATRDCLRRTPLDRPMRLLRVRIGKRALDTRQGAMEEWQQAVLPF
;
A
#
# COMPACT_ATOMS: atom_id res chain seq x y z
N MET A 1 -16.53 2.40 -7.92
CA MET A 1 -15.44 1.42 -7.73
C MET A 1 -14.13 2.20 -7.65
N PRO A 2 -13.40 2.31 -6.52
CA PRO A 2 -12.22 3.18 -6.47
C PRO A 2 -11.04 2.63 -7.29
N HIS A 3 -10.63 3.39 -8.30
CA HIS A 3 -9.71 3.06 -9.39
C HIS A 3 -8.25 3.37 -9.02
N LEU A 4 -7.51 2.42 -8.42
CA LEU A 4 -6.06 2.58 -8.17
C LEU A 4 -5.21 2.02 -9.32
N TRP A 5 -5.84 1.46 -10.36
CA TRP A 5 -5.18 0.77 -11.46
C TRP A 5 -4.40 1.70 -12.41
N THR A 6 -4.69 3.00 -12.41
CA THR A 6 -4.17 3.92 -13.45
C THR A 6 -2.70 4.32 -13.26
N LYS A 7 -1.98 3.73 -12.29
CA LYS A 7 -0.70 4.32 -11.86
C LYS A 7 0.41 3.29 -11.56
N GLY A 8 0.16 2.01 -11.88
CA GLY A 8 1.20 0.97 -11.92
C GLY A 8 2.07 0.90 -10.66
N TYR A 9 1.47 0.97 -9.47
CA TYR A 9 2.26 0.96 -8.23
C TYR A 9 2.20 -0.40 -7.56
N LEU A 10 3.35 -1.04 -7.44
CA LEU A 10 3.51 -2.24 -6.63
C LEU A 10 3.91 -1.84 -5.21
N GLY A 11 3.16 -2.28 -4.21
CA GLY A 11 3.51 -2.14 -2.80
C GLY A 11 4.17 -3.40 -2.25
N ARG A 12 5.12 -3.25 -1.32
CA ARG A 12 5.74 -4.40 -0.63
C ARG A 12 5.45 -4.45 0.86
N THR A 13 5.29 -3.32 1.52
CA THR A 13 5.06 -3.30 2.97
C THR A 13 3.71 -2.70 3.27
N VAL A 14 2.85 -3.44 3.98
CA VAL A 14 1.54 -2.99 4.43
C VAL A 14 1.62 -2.71 5.92
N GLY A 15 1.40 -1.45 6.31
CA GLY A 15 1.34 -1.03 7.70
C GLY A 15 -0.06 -0.66 8.12
N ILE A 16 -0.47 -1.06 9.32
CA ILE A 16 -1.69 -0.60 9.98
C ILE A 16 -1.33 0.26 11.18
N LYS A 17 -2.09 1.33 11.38
CA LYS A 17 -2.04 2.17 12.57
C LYS A 17 -3.45 2.26 13.14
N ILE A 18 -3.65 1.63 14.29
CA ILE A 18 -4.92 1.62 15.02
C ILE A 18 -4.83 2.65 16.13
N ARG A 19 -5.84 3.51 16.25
CA ARG A 19 -6.05 4.35 17.43
C ARG A 19 -7.23 3.80 18.22
N TYR A 20 -6.97 3.41 19.47
CA TYR A 20 -8.00 2.92 20.40
C TYR A 20 -8.78 4.08 21.02
N ASP A 21 -9.83 3.72 21.77
CA ASP A 21 -10.65 4.71 22.48
C ASP A 21 -9.89 5.45 23.59
N ASP A 22 -8.95 4.77 24.25
CA ASP A 22 -8.00 5.34 25.24
C ASP A 22 -6.91 6.22 24.60
N PHE A 23 -7.07 6.60 23.32
CA PHE A 23 -6.12 7.34 22.48
C PHE A 23 -4.74 6.68 22.28
N ARG A 24 -4.50 5.50 22.86
CA ARG A 24 -3.32 4.67 22.58
C ARG A 24 -3.29 4.29 21.11
N THR A 25 -2.08 4.22 20.56
CA THR A 25 -1.87 3.86 19.15
C THR A 25 -1.08 2.55 19.06
N ALA A 26 -1.61 1.55 18.36
CA ALA A 26 -0.85 0.39 17.92
C ALA A 26 -0.45 0.56 16.46
N THR A 27 0.83 0.33 16.14
CA THR A 27 1.31 0.29 14.77
C THR A 27 1.93 -1.07 14.50
N ARG A 28 1.53 -1.69 13.39
CA ARG A 28 2.02 -3.00 12.96
C ARG A 28 2.25 -2.95 11.46
N ASP A 29 3.41 -3.40 11.03
CA ASP A 29 3.73 -3.57 9.61
C ASP A 29 3.99 -5.03 9.28
N LEU A 30 3.63 -5.39 8.05
CA LEU A 30 3.87 -6.68 7.44
C LEU A 30 4.50 -6.43 6.08
N THR A 31 5.68 -7.00 5.88
CA THR A 31 6.36 -6.97 4.59
C THR A 31 5.99 -8.24 3.84
N LEU A 32 5.43 -8.07 2.65
CA LEU A 32 5.10 -9.14 1.74
C LEU A 32 6.35 -9.64 1.02
N GLU A 33 6.38 -10.94 0.73
CA GLU A 33 7.48 -11.58 0.03
C GLU A 33 7.58 -11.11 -1.43
N ALA A 34 6.44 -10.93 -2.09
CA ALA A 34 6.32 -10.41 -3.44
C ALA A 34 5.79 -8.96 -3.46
N TRP A 35 6.24 -8.20 -4.46
CA TRP A 35 5.68 -6.89 -4.79
C TRP A 35 4.29 -7.07 -5.37
N THR A 36 3.28 -6.41 -4.81
CA THR A 36 1.89 -6.58 -5.24
C THR A 36 1.17 -5.24 -5.45
N ALA A 37 0.43 -5.15 -6.53
CA ALA A 37 -0.56 -4.10 -6.77
C ALA A 37 -1.99 -4.64 -6.58
N ASP A 38 -2.13 -5.91 -6.23
CA ASP A 38 -3.41 -6.58 -6.14
C ASP A 38 -4.17 -6.15 -4.88
N PRO A 39 -5.39 -5.62 -5.01
CA PRO A 39 -6.16 -5.13 -3.88
C PRO A 39 -6.55 -6.26 -2.90
N GLU A 40 -6.74 -7.49 -3.39
CA GLU A 40 -7.09 -8.63 -2.53
C GLU A 40 -5.91 -9.04 -1.68
N GLN A 41 -4.69 -9.07 -2.24
CA GLN A 41 -3.47 -9.33 -1.47
C GLN A 41 -3.20 -8.24 -0.42
N ILE A 42 -3.38 -6.96 -0.77
CA ILE A 42 -3.23 -5.85 0.19
C ILE A 42 -4.26 -5.98 1.32
N LEU A 43 -5.49 -6.35 0.99
CA LEU A 43 -6.54 -6.56 1.99
C LEU A 43 -6.26 -7.78 2.87
N ALA A 44 -5.78 -8.88 2.29
CA ALA A 44 -5.38 -10.08 3.03
C ALA A 44 -4.23 -9.77 4.01
N ALA A 45 -3.21 -9.04 3.56
CA ALA A 45 -2.11 -8.57 4.39
C ALA A 45 -2.59 -7.68 5.54
N THR A 46 -3.48 -6.73 5.23
CA THR A 46 -4.09 -5.83 6.22
C THR A 46 -4.89 -6.61 7.25
N ARG A 47 -5.71 -7.58 6.82
CA ARG A 47 -6.49 -8.46 7.68
C ARG A 47 -5.59 -9.30 8.59
N ASP A 48 -4.46 -9.76 8.08
CA ASP A 48 -3.50 -10.52 8.87
C ASP A 48 -2.84 -9.67 9.97
N CYS A 49 -2.42 -8.45 9.62
CA CYS A 49 -1.95 -7.47 10.61
C CYS A 49 -3.03 -7.17 11.67
N LEU A 50 -4.29 -7.06 11.25
CA LEU A 50 -5.40 -6.76 12.13
C LEU A 50 -5.67 -7.92 13.11
N ARG A 51 -5.70 -9.17 12.63
CA ARG A 51 -5.84 -10.37 13.48
C ARG A 51 -4.74 -10.47 14.55
N ARG A 52 -3.52 -10.08 14.21
CA ARG A 52 -2.37 -10.11 15.13
C ARG A 52 -2.35 -8.92 16.11
N THR A 53 -3.22 -7.94 15.94
CA THR A 53 -3.31 -6.77 16.80
C THR A 53 -4.46 -6.99 17.80
N PRO A 54 -4.28 -6.67 19.10
CA PRO A 54 -5.33 -6.88 20.10
C PRO A 54 -6.56 -6.02 19.79
N LEU A 55 -7.59 -6.67 19.25
CA LEU A 55 -8.92 -6.11 18.98
C LEU A 55 -9.84 -6.16 20.21
N ASP A 56 -9.28 -6.46 21.38
CA ASP A 56 -9.99 -6.52 22.67
C ASP A 56 -10.65 -5.18 23.06
N ARG A 57 -10.28 -4.09 22.37
CA ARG A 57 -10.77 -2.73 22.65
C ARG A 57 -11.39 -2.08 21.42
N PRO A 58 -12.42 -1.24 21.60
CA PRO A 58 -13.02 -0.49 20.50
C PRO A 58 -11.98 0.43 19.86
N MET A 59 -11.83 0.29 18.54
CA MET A 59 -10.96 1.12 17.73
C MET A 59 -11.73 2.32 17.18
N ARG A 60 -11.16 3.52 17.32
CA ARG A 60 -11.75 4.78 16.81
C ARG A 60 -11.30 5.10 15.39
N LEU A 61 -10.06 4.74 15.05
CA LEU A 61 -9.49 5.04 13.75
C LEU A 61 -8.57 3.90 13.30
N LEU A 62 -8.75 3.45 12.06
CA LEU A 62 -7.85 2.55 11.37
C LEU A 62 -7.23 3.28 10.17
N ARG A 63 -5.90 3.42 10.18
CA ARG A 63 -5.14 3.91 9.03
C ARG A 63 -4.32 2.78 8.44
N VAL A 64 -4.47 2.54 7.15
CA VAL A 64 -3.63 1.61 6.38
C VAL A 64 -2.64 2.42 5.54
N ARG A 65 -1.37 2.02 5.56
CA ARG A 65 -0.28 2.62 4.77
C ARG A 65 0.37 1.54 3.93
N ILE A 66 0.70 1.87 2.69
CA ILE A 66 1.52 1.02 1.82
C ILE A 66 2.89 1.70 1.69
N GLY A 67 3.91 1.07 2.25
CA GLY A 67 5.32 1.46 2.16
C GLY A 67 6.07 0.61 1.15
N LYS A 68 7.26 1.09 0.74
CA LYS A 68 8.07 0.52 -0.37
C LYS A 68 7.20 0.34 -1.62
N ARG A 69 7.20 1.37 -2.46
CA ARG A 69 6.46 1.37 -3.72
C ARG A 69 7.46 1.30 -4.88
N ALA A 70 7.28 0.35 -5.76
CA ALA A 70 7.98 0.29 -7.04
C ALA A 70 6.98 0.66 -8.14
N LEU A 71 7.49 1.32 -9.19
CA LEU A 71 6.73 1.43 -10.42
C LEU A 71 6.74 0.05 -11.08
N ASP A 72 5.57 -0.45 -11.47
CA ASP A 72 5.44 -1.65 -12.27
C ASP A 72 6.05 -1.37 -13.64
N THR A 73 7.25 -1.90 -13.87
CA THR A 73 7.97 -1.74 -15.15
C THR A 73 7.26 -2.43 -16.31
N ARG A 74 6.21 -3.25 -16.09
CA ARG A 74 5.45 -3.86 -17.20
C ARG A 74 4.55 -2.85 -17.92
N GLN A 75 4.25 -1.70 -17.30
CA GLN A 75 3.59 -0.57 -17.97
C GLN A 75 4.55 0.44 -18.61
N GLY A 76 5.87 0.23 -18.50
CA GLY A 76 6.89 1.14 -19.04
C GLY A 76 7.27 0.92 -20.51
N ALA A 77 6.59 0.03 -21.25
CA ALA A 77 6.94 -0.28 -22.63
C ALA A 77 6.22 0.58 -23.69
N MET A 78 5.49 1.64 -23.29
CA MET A 78 4.86 2.58 -24.24
C MET A 78 4.88 4.02 -23.71
N GLU A 79 6.03 4.51 -23.29
CA GLU A 79 6.32 5.93 -23.47
C GLU A 79 7.81 6.02 -23.78
N GLU A 80 8.10 5.90 -25.07
CA GLU A 80 9.39 6.27 -25.63
C GLU A 80 9.55 7.76 -25.32
N TRP A 81 10.28 8.08 -24.24
CA TRP A 81 10.71 9.44 -23.93
C TRP A 81 11.69 9.87 -25.02
N GLN A 82 11.16 10.25 -26.18
CA GLN A 82 11.96 10.81 -27.24
C GLN A 82 12.33 12.22 -26.79
N GLN A 83 13.58 12.37 -26.38
CA GLN A 83 14.18 13.67 -26.09
C GLN A 83 14.17 14.49 -27.39
N ALA A 84 13.11 15.27 -27.58
CA ALA A 84 13.04 16.22 -28.67
C ALA A 84 14.03 17.35 -28.36
N VAL A 85 15.15 17.34 -29.07
CA VAL A 85 16.06 18.48 -29.10
C VAL A 85 15.31 19.60 -29.82
N LEU A 86 15.01 20.69 -29.12
CA LEU A 86 14.45 21.88 -29.73
C LEU A 86 15.54 22.49 -30.64
N PRO A 87 15.26 22.78 -31.92
CA PRO A 87 16.13 23.67 -32.67
C PRO A 87 16.15 25.01 -31.94
N PHE A 88 17.36 25.51 -31.70
CA PHE A 88 17.62 26.83 -31.14
C PHE A 88 16.97 27.95 -31.97
#